data_AF-A0A317VJ43-F1
#
_entry.id   AF-A0A317VJ43-F1
#
_cell.length_a   1.000
_cell.length_b   1.000
_cell.length_c   1.000
_cell.angle_alpha   90.00
_cell.angle_beta   90.00
_cell.angle_gamma   90.00
#
_symmetry.space_group_name_H-M   'P 1'
#
loop_
_entity.id
_entity.type
_entity.pdbx_description
1 polymer ?
#
loop_
_entity_poly.entity_id
_entity_poly.type
_entity_poly.pdbx_seq_one_letter_code
_entity_poly.pdbx_strand_id
1 'polypeptide(L)'
;MKTLRLTLKRPALLSRTRPPTVRAKHAALSAKATRNLIRSHHRLLKAHSQAVRAGDDVLVGKIEAQIRENGGLESYQLASKLGQSLDRGGDSSKVLVDWIAPRLLPMANTPYKLRVLEIGALSTKNACSMNKSLDVTRIDLNSQEPGILKQDFMKRPLPQNDFDRFHIISLSLVLNYVPDAAGRGEMLKRCISFLTTSPPSGSSLDVTPSLFLVLPVSCVTNSRYLTESRLQDIMSSMGFALAKTKQTSKLIFQLWDQVDDYNAKPFKKEILNPGKTRNNFSIIVK
;
A
#
# COMPACT_ATOMS: atom_id res chain seq x y z
N MET A 1 -8.75 -15.31 -70.85
CA MET A 1 -9.05 -15.91 -69.54
C MET A 1 -8.91 -14.84 -68.46
N LYS A 2 -10.02 -14.35 -67.89
CA LYS A 2 -10.03 -13.37 -66.78
C LYS A 2 -10.46 -14.09 -65.51
N THR A 3 -9.61 -14.11 -64.50
CA THR A 3 -9.86 -14.78 -63.21
C THR A 3 -10.48 -13.80 -62.22
N LEU A 4 -11.72 -14.05 -61.80
CA LEU A 4 -12.43 -13.32 -60.74
C LEU A 4 -11.85 -13.68 -59.36
N ARG A 5 -11.38 -12.70 -58.59
CA ARG A 5 -11.06 -12.86 -57.17
C ARG A 5 -12.28 -12.50 -56.31
N LEU A 6 -12.88 -13.51 -55.67
CA LEU A 6 -13.90 -13.35 -54.62
C LEU A 6 -13.24 -12.83 -53.34
N THR A 7 -13.67 -11.66 -52.85
CA THR A 7 -13.26 -11.12 -51.56
C THR A 7 -14.16 -11.65 -50.45
N LEU A 8 -13.62 -12.50 -49.58
CA LEU A 8 -14.29 -12.97 -48.37
C LEU A 8 -14.34 -11.83 -47.33
N LYS A 9 -15.55 -11.37 -46.97
CA LYS A 9 -15.77 -10.39 -45.89
C LYS A 9 -15.43 -11.03 -44.53
N ARG A 10 -14.57 -10.38 -43.75
CA ARG A 10 -14.29 -10.77 -42.35
C ARG A 10 -15.56 -10.64 -41.49
N PRO A 11 -15.86 -11.62 -40.61
CA PRO A 11 -17.00 -11.54 -39.71
C PRO A 11 -16.82 -10.38 -38.70
N ALA A 12 -17.92 -9.66 -38.44
CA ALA A 12 -17.93 -8.54 -37.50
C ALA A 12 -17.74 -9.02 -36.05
N LEU A 13 -17.00 -8.24 -35.26
CA LEU A 13 -16.77 -8.49 -33.83
C LEU A 13 -18.11 -8.54 -33.07
N LEU A 14 -18.28 -9.59 -32.24
CA LEU A 14 -19.43 -9.83 -31.36
C LEU A 14 -19.71 -8.72 -30.33
N SER A 15 -18.92 -7.66 -30.29
CA SER A 15 -19.11 -6.51 -29.41
C SER A 15 -20.27 -5.58 -29.82
N ARG A 16 -20.85 -5.76 -31.03
CA ARG A 16 -21.92 -4.88 -31.56
C ARG A 16 -23.35 -5.31 -31.23
N THR A 17 -23.58 -6.44 -30.57
CA THR A 17 -24.94 -6.98 -30.33
C THR A 17 -25.40 -6.95 -28.86
N ARG A 18 -24.67 -6.30 -27.95
CA ARG A 18 -25.07 -6.28 -26.54
C ARG A 18 -26.20 -5.27 -26.30
N PRO A 19 -27.37 -5.68 -25.77
CA PRO A 19 -28.43 -4.76 -25.42
C PRO A 19 -27.96 -3.76 -24.35
N PRO A 20 -28.46 -2.51 -24.34
CA PRO A 20 -28.06 -1.49 -23.38
C PRO A 20 -28.41 -1.97 -21.97
N THR A 21 -27.37 -2.26 -21.18
CA THR A 21 -27.54 -2.61 -19.77
C THR A 21 -27.93 -1.35 -19.00
N VAL A 22 -28.90 -1.50 -18.09
CA VAL A 22 -29.46 -0.46 -17.22
C VAL A 22 -28.37 0.53 -16.76
N ARG A 23 -28.51 1.81 -17.14
CA ARG A 23 -27.61 2.88 -16.69
C ARG A 23 -27.70 2.98 -15.17
N ALA A 24 -26.62 2.64 -14.48
CA ALA A 24 -26.49 2.89 -13.05
C ALA A 24 -26.71 4.38 -12.76
N LYS A 25 -27.52 4.69 -11.73
CA LYS A 25 -28.03 6.04 -11.43
C LYS A 25 -26.97 7.10 -11.08
N HIS A 26 -25.69 6.74 -10.96
CA HIS A 26 -24.57 7.68 -11.02
C HIS A 26 -23.40 7.00 -11.73
N ALA A 27 -22.82 7.64 -12.74
CA ALA A 27 -21.67 7.09 -13.44
C ALA A 27 -20.44 7.14 -12.53
N ALA A 28 -20.14 6.04 -11.83
CA ALA A 28 -18.90 5.89 -11.08
C ALA A 28 -17.70 6.13 -12.01
N LEU A 29 -16.66 6.82 -11.52
CA LEU A 29 -15.47 7.14 -12.30
C LEU A 29 -14.94 5.89 -13.02
N SER A 30 -14.60 6.05 -14.31
CA SER A 30 -14.00 4.96 -15.08
C SER A 30 -12.68 4.51 -14.46
N ALA A 31 -12.27 3.26 -14.69
CA ALA A 31 -10.98 2.76 -14.19
C ALA A 31 -9.78 3.57 -14.72
N LYS A 32 -9.91 4.20 -15.90
CA LYS A 32 -8.89 5.11 -16.46
C LYS A 32 -8.88 6.45 -15.72
N ALA A 33 -10.04 7.06 -15.52
CA ALA A 33 -10.17 8.33 -14.81
C ALA A 33 -9.67 8.23 -13.36
N THR A 34 -10.08 7.16 -12.65
CA THR A 34 -9.64 6.86 -11.29
C THR A 34 -8.11 6.78 -11.19
N ARG A 35 -7.46 6.04 -12.11
CA ARG A 35 -6.00 5.92 -12.14
C ARG A 35 -5.30 7.24 -12.45
N ASN A 36 -5.85 8.05 -13.37
CA ASN A 36 -5.28 9.34 -13.71
C ASN A 36 -5.34 10.31 -12.54
N LEU A 37 -6.45 10.31 -11.79
CA LEU A 37 -6.61 11.12 -10.59
C LEU A 37 -5.58 10.75 -9.52
N ILE A 38 -5.46 9.45 -9.20
CA ILE A 38 -4.45 8.93 -8.27
C ILE A 38 -3.04 9.35 -8.69
N ARG A 39 -2.68 9.15 -9.97
CA ARG A 39 -1.35 9.52 -10.49
C ARG A 39 -1.08 11.02 -10.42
N SER A 40 -2.06 11.84 -10.78
CA SER A 40 -1.92 13.31 -10.70
C SER A 40 -1.67 13.73 -9.25
N HIS A 41 -2.44 13.19 -8.30
CA HIS A 41 -2.28 13.49 -6.89
C HIS A 41 -0.87 13.12 -6.37
N HIS A 42 -0.36 11.91 -6.67
CA HIS A 42 1.00 11.53 -6.28
C HIS A 42 2.07 12.44 -6.89
N ARG A 43 1.90 12.87 -8.14
CA ARG A 43 2.82 13.80 -8.80
C ARG A 43 2.84 15.15 -8.09
N LEU A 44 1.68 15.70 -7.74
CA LEU A 44 1.55 16.98 -7.04
C LEU A 44 2.14 16.92 -5.63
N LEU A 45 1.86 15.87 -4.85
CA LEU A 45 2.46 15.70 -3.51
C LEU A 45 3.98 15.63 -3.55
N LYS A 46 4.53 14.94 -4.54
CA LYS A 46 5.98 14.88 -4.73
C LYS A 46 6.56 16.25 -5.08
N ALA A 47 5.91 16.99 -5.97
CA ALA A 47 6.32 18.33 -6.35
C ALA A 47 6.24 19.31 -5.17
N HIS A 48 5.17 19.22 -4.37
CA HIS A 48 4.99 19.99 -3.13
C HIS A 48 6.14 19.73 -2.15
N SER A 49 6.44 18.47 -1.85
CA SER A 49 7.57 18.09 -0.97
C SER A 49 8.94 18.56 -1.50
N GLN A 50 9.09 18.73 -2.82
CA GLN A 50 10.29 19.33 -3.41
C GLN A 50 10.33 20.85 -3.23
N ALA A 51 9.21 21.53 -3.48
CA ALA A 51 9.10 22.98 -3.32
C ALA A 51 9.31 23.41 -1.86
N VAL A 52 8.70 22.70 -0.89
CA VAL A 52 8.90 22.96 0.55
C VAL A 52 10.38 22.85 0.94
N ARG A 53 11.09 21.82 0.46
CA ARG A 53 12.53 21.65 0.75
C ARG A 53 13.40 22.70 0.08
N ALA A 54 12.95 23.28 -1.02
CA ALA A 54 13.64 24.35 -1.72
C ALA A 54 13.34 25.74 -1.12
N GLY A 55 12.39 25.85 -0.17
CA GLY A 55 11.94 27.13 0.37
C GLY A 55 11.16 27.99 -0.65
N ASP A 56 10.59 27.38 -1.69
CA ASP A 56 9.83 28.09 -2.72
C ASP A 56 8.34 28.17 -2.34
N ASP A 57 8.02 29.10 -1.44
CA ASP A 57 6.67 29.27 -0.89
C ASP A 57 5.62 29.63 -1.97
N VAL A 58 6.04 30.33 -3.03
CA VAL A 58 5.17 30.68 -4.16
C VAL A 58 4.76 29.41 -4.92
N LEU A 59 5.72 28.52 -5.22
CA LEU A 59 5.42 27.25 -5.86
C LEU A 59 4.61 26.32 -4.95
N VAL A 60 4.90 26.31 -3.65
CA VAL A 60 4.09 25.58 -2.65
C VAL A 60 2.62 26.00 -2.73
N GLY A 61 2.33 27.31 -2.64
CA GLY A 61 0.97 27.82 -2.70
C GLY A 61 0.25 27.48 -4.02
N LYS A 62 0.96 27.53 -5.15
CA LYS A 62 0.41 27.13 -6.46
C LYS A 62 0.04 25.64 -6.51
N ILE A 63 0.92 24.77 -6.01
CA ILE A 63 0.67 23.32 -6.01
C ILE A 63 -0.48 22.98 -5.06
N GLU A 64 -0.56 23.61 -3.89
CA GLU A 64 -1.67 23.42 -2.95
C GLU A 64 -3.02 23.84 -3.56
N ALA A 65 -3.07 24.97 -4.26
CA ALA A 65 -4.25 25.38 -5.00
C ALA A 65 -4.65 24.33 -6.04
N GLN A 66 -3.69 23.78 -6.79
CA GLN A 66 -3.95 22.72 -7.78
C GLN A 66 -4.41 21.40 -7.14
N ILE A 67 -3.92 21.05 -5.95
CA ILE A 67 -4.40 19.87 -5.20
C ILE A 67 -5.86 20.09 -4.79
N ARG A 68 -6.21 21.27 -4.27
CA ARG A 68 -7.59 21.62 -3.91
C ARG A 68 -8.53 21.58 -5.11
N GLU A 69 -8.12 22.14 -6.25
CA GLU A 69 -8.89 22.12 -7.49
C GLU A 69 -9.18 20.69 -7.99
N ASN A 70 -8.25 19.76 -7.77
CA ASN A 70 -8.44 18.33 -8.09
C ASN A 70 -9.31 17.57 -7.07
N GLY A 71 -9.94 18.28 -6.11
CA GLY A 71 -10.77 17.71 -5.05
C GLY A 71 -9.99 17.21 -3.83
N GLY A 72 -8.69 17.54 -3.74
CA GLY A 72 -7.85 17.27 -2.58
C GLY A 72 -7.71 15.80 -2.19
N LEU A 73 -7.41 15.59 -0.90
CA LEU A 73 -7.18 14.26 -0.31
C LEU A 73 -8.43 13.39 -0.35
N GLU A 74 -9.62 13.97 -0.16
CA GLU A 74 -10.90 13.26 -0.17
C GLU A 74 -11.17 12.61 -1.54
N SER A 75 -11.00 13.38 -2.62
CA SER A 75 -11.13 12.87 -3.99
C SER A 75 -10.14 11.75 -4.29
N TYR A 76 -8.88 11.89 -3.84
CA TYR A 76 -7.88 10.81 -3.91
C TYR A 76 -8.33 9.55 -3.18
N GLN A 77 -8.85 9.67 -1.95
CA GLN A 77 -9.28 8.52 -1.16
C GLN A 77 -10.51 7.85 -1.74
N LEU A 78 -11.47 8.61 -2.25
CA LEU A 78 -12.63 8.05 -2.96
C LEU A 78 -12.17 7.25 -4.20
N ALA A 79 -11.22 7.79 -4.96
CA ALA A 79 -10.61 7.07 -6.08
C ALA A 79 -9.85 5.82 -5.63
N SER A 80 -9.15 5.87 -4.49
CA SER A 80 -8.43 4.71 -3.93
C SER A 80 -9.41 3.61 -3.48
N LYS A 81 -10.47 3.97 -2.76
CA LYS A 81 -11.58 3.06 -2.38
C LYS A 81 -12.19 2.38 -3.60
N LEU A 82 -12.50 3.15 -4.64
CA LEU A 82 -13.02 2.60 -5.89
C LEU A 82 -11.99 1.67 -6.57
N GLY A 83 -10.71 2.00 -6.49
CA GLY A 83 -9.60 1.18 -6.98
C GLY A 83 -9.45 -0.17 -6.26
N GLN A 84 -9.83 -0.26 -4.98
CA GLN A 84 -9.81 -1.48 -4.16
C GLN A 84 -11.08 -2.33 -4.26
N SER A 85 -12.10 -1.89 -5.00
CA SER A 85 -13.27 -2.74 -5.27
C SER A 85 -12.86 -4.10 -5.85
N LEU A 86 -13.69 -5.13 -5.60
CA LEU A 86 -13.44 -6.50 -6.06
C LEU A 86 -13.15 -6.57 -7.56
N ASP A 87 -13.81 -5.72 -8.35
CA ASP A 87 -13.65 -5.66 -9.81
C ASP A 87 -12.38 -4.93 -10.29
N ARG A 88 -11.66 -4.21 -9.40
CA ARG A 88 -10.60 -3.28 -9.80
C ARG A 88 -9.24 -3.50 -9.13
N GLY A 89 -9.21 -4.02 -7.91
CA GLY A 89 -7.97 -4.21 -7.14
C GLY A 89 -8.06 -5.20 -5.97
N GLY A 90 -9.27 -5.43 -5.45
CA GLY A 90 -9.53 -6.38 -4.37
C GLY A 90 -8.99 -5.92 -3.00
N ASP A 91 -9.40 -6.66 -1.98
CA ASP A 91 -8.99 -6.44 -0.60
C ASP A 91 -7.66 -7.16 -0.32
N SER A 92 -6.56 -6.39 -0.20
CA SER A 92 -5.24 -6.94 0.11
C SER A 92 -5.16 -7.62 1.47
N SER A 93 -6.03 -7.25 2.42
CA SER A 93 -6.03 -7.85 3.75
C SER A 93 -6.42 -9.33 3.73
N LYS A 94 -7.11 -9.80 2.68
CA LYS A 94 -7.34 -11.23 2.45
C LYS A 94 -6.02 -12.00 2.32
N VAL A 95 -5.07 -11.47 1.55
CA VAL A 95 -3.75 -12.08 1.38
C VAL A 95 -3.01 -12.15 2.71
N LEU A 96 -3.09 -11.09 3.52
CA LEU A 96 -2.52 -11.08 4.87
C LEU A 96 -3.15 -12.17 5.74
N VAL A 97 -4.49 -12.19 5.85
CA VAL A 97 -5.22 -13.18 6.65
C VAL A 97 -4.89 -14.61 6.21
N ASP A 98 -4.88 -14.88 4.90
CA ASP A 98 -4.53 -16.20 4.36
C ASP A 98 -3.10 -16.62 4.75
N TRP A 99 -2.14 -15.70 4.74
CA TRP A 99 -0.76 -15.99 5.08
C TRP A 99 -0.52 -16.20 6.58
N ILE A 100 -1.24 -15.48 7.43
CA ILE A 100 -1.11 -15.62 8.89
C ILE A 100 -2.08 -16.65 9.47
N ALA A 101 -3.02 -17.19 8.68
CA ALA A 101 -3.98 -18.18 9.15
C ALA A 101 -3.34 -19.34 9.93
N PRO A 102 -2.19 -19.92 9.52
CA PRO A 102 -1.51 -20.95 10.32
C PRO A 102 -1.09 -20.47 11.71
N ARG A 103 -0.72 -19.19 11.86
CA ARG A 103 -0.35 -18.56 13.14
C ARG A 103 -1.56 -18.28 14.03
N LEU A 104 -2.75 -18.17 13.43
CA LEU A 104 -4.01 -17.95 14.13
C LEU A 104 -4.68 -19.26 14.56
N LEU A 105 -4.33 -20.41 13.96
CA LEU A 105 -4.92 -21.71 14.29
C LEU A 105 -4.86 -22.05 15.79
N PRO A 106 -3.73 -21.87 16.51
CA PRO A 106 -3.66 -22.13 17.95
C PRO A 106 -4.61 -21.25 18.77
N MET A 107 -5.04 -20.12 18.21
CA MET A 107 -5.89 -19.13 18.89
C MET A 107 -7.38 -19.23 18.51
N ALA A 108 -7.74 -20.08 17.53
CA ALA A 108 -9.06 -20.08 16.91
C ALA A 108 -10.23 -20.27 17.90
N ASN A 109 -10.00 -21.01 18.98
CA ASN A 109 -10.99 -21.29 20.03
C ASN A 109 -10.62 -20.65 21.39
N THR A 110 -9.78 -19.62 21.38
CA THR A 110 -9.32 -18.93 22.59
C THR A 110 -9.84 -17.49 22.61
N PRO A 111 -9.89 -16.81 23.77
CA PRO A 111 -10.21 -15.39 23.82
C PRO A 111 -9.05 -14.50 23.32
N TYR A 112 -7.86 -15.07 23.09
CA TYR A 112 -6.67 -14.32 22.71
C TYR A 112 -6.76 -13.81 21.27
N LYS A 113 -6.20 -12.62 21.04
CA LYS A 113 -6.19 -11.98 19.73
C LYS A 113 -4.83 -11.39 19.41
N LEU A 114 -4.43 -11.49 18.15
CA LEU A 114 -3.28 -10.73 17.66
C LEU A 114 -3.72 -9.30 17.37
N ARG A 115 -3.12 -8.35 18.08
CA ARG A 115 -3.16 -6.92 17.76
C ARG A 115 -2.57 -6.63 16.38
N VAL A 116 -3.34 -5.95 15.53
CA VAL A 116 -2.94 -5.51 14.20
C VAL A 116 -3.10 -4.00 14.09
N LEU A 117 -2.07 -3.30 13.64
CA LEU A 117 -2.18 -1.91 13.20
C LEU A 117 -2.34 -1.86 11.69
N GLU A 118 -3.52 -1.45 11.22
CA GLU A 118 -3.78 -1.20 9.81
C GLU A 118 -3.65 0.28 9.49
N ILE A 119 -2.60 0.61 8.74
CA ILE A 119 -2.28 1.98 8.33
C ILE A 119 -2.89 2.21 6.94
N GLY A 120 -3.59 3.32 6.76
CA GLY A 120 -4.30 3.63 5.52
C GLY A 120 -5.56 2.78 5.32
N ALA A 121 -6.23 2.42 6.42
CA ALA A 121 -7.45 1.62 6.36
C ALA A 121 -8.56 2.38 5.64
N LEU A 122 -9.21 1.72 4.69
CA LEU A 122 -10.29 2.33 3.88
C LEU A 122 -11.69 1.78 4.19
N SER A 123 -11.77 0.71 4.98
CA SER A 123 -13.01 -0.01 5.31
C SER A 123 -12.87 -0.76 6.63
N THR A 124 -13.93 -0.75 7.44
CA THR A 124 -14.06 -1.59 8.65
C THR A 124 -14.51 -3.01 8.35
N LYS A 125 -14.76 -3.33 7.07
CA LYS A 125 -15.29 -4.64 6.61
C LYS A 125 -14.26 -5.45 5.82
N ASN A 126 -12.99 -5.06 5.85
CA ASN A 126 -11.92 -5.82 5.21
C ASN A 126 -11.65 -7.14 5.97
N ALA A 127 -10.93 -8.07 5.35
CA ALA A 127 -10.70 -9.41 5.91
C ALA A 127 -9.98 -9.37 7.27
N CYS A 128 -9.00 -8.49 7.48
CA CYS A 128 -8.38 -8.33 8.79
C CYS A 128 -9.42 -7.92 9.84
N SER A 129 -10.26 -6.96 9.51
CA SER A 129 -11.27 -6.39 10.38
C SER A 129 -12.38 -7.36 10.78
N MET A 130 -12.71 -8.27 9.87
CA MET A 130 -13.76 -9.27 10.07
C MET A 130 -13.22 -10.55 10.75
N ASN A 131 -11.90 -10.67 10.95
CA ASN A 131 -11.30 -11.84 11.57
C ASN A 131 -11.39 -11.77 13.09
N LYS A 132 -12.06 -12.75 13.71
CA LYS A 132 -12.32 -12.79 15.16
C LYS A 132 -11.08 -12.98 16.02
N SER A 133 -10.01 -13.55 15.47
CA SER A 133 -8.72 -13.77 16.15
C SER A 133 -7.79 -12.56 16.05
N LEU A 134 -8.23 -11.47 15.40
CA LEU A 134 -7.48 -10.23 15.28
C LEU A 134 -8.16 -9.11 16.06
N ASP A 135 -7.35 -8.30 16.74
CA ASP A 135 -7.77 -7.03 17.29
C ASP A 135 -7.16 -5.91 16.44
N VAL A 136 -7.97 -5.28 15.60
CA VAL A 136 -7.47 -4.38 14.55
C VAL A 136 -7.69 -2.93 14.93
N THR A 137 -6.59 -2.21 15.13
CA THR A 137 -6.56 -0.75 15.19
C THR A 137 -6.41 -0.21 13.78
N ARG A 138 -7.37 0.62 13.34
CA ARG A 138 -7.42 1.19 11.99
C ARG A 138 -7.10 2.66 12.04
N ILE A 139 -6.12 3.10 11.26
CA ILE A 139 -5.79 4.51 11.13
C ILE A 139 -5.75 4.94 9.67
N ASP A 140 -6.12 6.18 9.40
CA ASP A 140 -6.03 6.79 8.09
C ASP A 140 -5.85 8.33 8.21
N LEU A 141 -5.16 8.96 7.25
CA LEU A 141 -4.88 10.40 7.28
C LEU A 141 -6.16 11.25 7.24
N ASN A 142 -7.21 10.73 6.62
CA ASN A 142 -8.45 11.43 6.44
C ASN A 142 -9.62 10.43 6.46
N SER A 143 -9.85 9.85 7.64
CA SER A 143 -10.92 8.88 7.86
C SER A 143 -12.27 9.37 7.31
N GLN A 144 -12.89 8.51 6.51
CA GLN A 144 -14.21 8.71 5.89
C GLN A 144 -15.26 7.73 6.45
N GLU A 145 -14.90 6.92 7.45
CA GLU A 145 -15.75 5.82 7.94
C GLU A 145 -15.66 5.71 9.47
N PRO A 146 -16.80 5.65 10.19
CA PRO A 146 -16.82 5.36 11.61
C PRO A 146 -16.05 4.07 11.92
N GLY A 147 -15.24 4.08 12.98
CA GLY A 147 -14.38 2.94 13.35
C GLY A 147 -12.98 2.95 12.72
N ILE A 148 -12.66 3.96 11.89
CA ILE A 148 -11.30 4.26 11.44
C ILE A 148 -10.83 5.56 12.08
N LEU A 149 -9.73 5.52 12.82
CA LEU A 149 -9.19 6.70 13.49
C LEU A 149 -8.50 7.62 12.48
N LYS A 150 -8.87 8.90 12.48
CA LYS A 150 -8.14 9.92 11.71
C LYS A 150 -6.81 10.23 12.39
N GLN A 151 -5.72 9.69 11.87
CA GLN A 151 -4.38 9.85 12.45
C GLN A 151 -3.29 9.72 11.38
N ASP A 152 -2.27 10.57 11.49
CA ASP A 152 -1.03 10.44 10.73
C ASP A 152 -0.06 9.51 11.47
N PHE A 153 0.26 8.37 10.87
CA PHE A 153 1.20 7.39 11.44
C PHE A 153 2.57 8.01 11.72
N MET A 154 3.05 8.90 10.86
CA MET A 154 4.36 9.54 11.02
C MET A 154 4.38 10.50 12.21
N LYS A 155 3.21 10.96 12.67
CA LYS A 155 3.04 11.85 13.84
C LYS A 155 2.50 11.13 15.07
N ARG A 156 2.02 9.88 14.96
CA ARG A 156 1.54 9.07 16.08
C ARG A 156 2.66 8.95 17.12
N PRO A 157 2.49 9.33 18.40
CA PRO A 157 3.55 9.22 19.40
C PRO A 157 4.21 7.83 19.45
N LEU A 158 5.52 7.77 19.67
CA LEU A 158 6.20 6.47 19.81
C LEU A 158 5.60 5.70 21.01
N PRO A 159 5.55 4.36 20.94
CA PRO A 159 5.01 3.54 22.03
C PRO A 159 5.67 3.85 23.37
N GLN A 160 4.86 4.15 24.39
CA GLN A 160 5.36 4.34 25.76
C GLN A 160 5.48 3.01 26.50
N ASN A 161 4.66 2.04 26.12
CA ASN A 161 4.64 0.70 26.67
C ASN A 161 4.23 -0.33 25.60
N ASP A 162 4.16 -1.60 25.98
CA ASP A 162 3.82 -2.67 25.05
C ASP A 162 2.37 -2.60 24.54
N PHE A 163 1.43 -2.02 25.30
CA PHE A 163 0.04 -1.87 24.88
C PHE A 163 -0.12 -0.99 23.63
N ASP A 164 0.81 -0.05 23.43
CA ASP A 164 0.87 0.82 22.24
C ASP A 164 1.44 0.13 20.99
N ARG A 165 1.95 -1.10 21.13
CA ARG A 165 2.57 -1.91 20.07
C ARG A 165 1.62 -2.97 19.52
N PHE A 166 2.03 -3.59 18.42
CA PHE A 166 1.22 -4.51 17.62
C PHE A 166 2.03 -5.74 17.23
N HIS A 167 1.39 -6.89 17.13
CA HIS A 167 2.06 -8.09 16.62
C HIS A 167 2.21 -8.02 15.10
N ILE A 168 1.28 -7.35 14.42
CA ILE A 168 1.28 -7.22 12.95
C ILE A 168 1.02 -5.77 12.57
N ILE A 169 1.79 -5.25 11.62
CA ILE A 169 1.51 -3.98 10.95
C ILE A 169 1.12 -4.27 9.50
N SER A 170 -0.04 -3.78 9.07
CA SER A 170 -0.48 -3.79 7.68
C SER A 170 -0.21 -2.43 7.03
N LEU A 171 0.74 -2.41 6.09
CA LEU A 171 1.20 -1.25 5.35
C LEU A 171 0.91 -1.44 3.85
N SER A 172 -0.37 -1.59 3.51
CA SER A 172 -0.81 -1.85 2.14
C SER A 172 -0.99 -0.55 1.35
N LEU A 173 -0.19 -0.36 0.31
CA LEU A 173 -0.24 0.81 -0.59
C LEU A 173 -0.03 2.19 0.09
N VAL A 174 0.49 2.19 1.32
CA VAL A 174 0.78 3.40 2.10
C VAL A 174 2.19 3.93 1.83
N LEU A 175 3.19 3.05 1.82
CA LEU A 175 4.59 3.47 1.67
C LEU A 175 4.83 4.20 0.34
N ASN A 176 4.14 3.80 -0.73
CA ASN A 176 4.21 4.50 -2.03
C ASN A 176 3.47 5.85 -2.07
N TYR A 177 2.71 6.19 -1.03
CA TYR A 177 2.07 7.49 -0.87
C TYR A 177 3.00 8.52 -0.24
N VAL A 178 3.95 8.09 0.59
CA VAL A 178 4.95 8.98 1.19
C VAL A 178 5.76 9.67 0.09
N PRO A 179 5.82 11.01 0.05
CA PRO A 179 6.28 11.74 -1.13
C PRO A 179 7.79 11.63 -1.35
N ASP A 180 8.59 11.65 -0.28
CA ASP A 180 10.04 11.66 -0.34
C ASP A 180 10.67 10.32 0.11
N ALA A 181 11.94 10.14 -0.25
CA ALA A 181 12.64 8.87 -0.07
C ALA A 181 13.09 8.62 1.37
N ALA A 182 13.43 9.69 2.10
CA ALA A 182 13.85 9.58 3.49
C ALA A 182 12.64 9.27 4.36
N GLY A 183 11.51 9.95 4.15
CA GLY A 183 10.25 9.67 4.83
C GLY A 183 9.80 8.21 4.67
N ARG A 184 10.06 7.57 3.52
CA ARG A 184 9.79 6.13 3.32
C ARG A 184 10.67 5.25 4.21
N GLY A 185 11.97 5.55 4.32
CA GLY A 185 12.84 4.81 5.24
C GLY A 185 12.46 5.03 6.70
N GLU A 186 12.14 6.27 7.08
CA GLU A 186 11.68 6.60 8.44
C GLU A 186 10.34 5.93 8.77
N MET A 187 9.42 5.80 7.81
CA MET A 187 8.18 5.04 8.00
C MET A 187 8.46 3.56 8.31
N LEU A 188 9.40 2.94 7.57
CA LEU A 188 9.78 1.54 7.81
C LEU A 188 10.45 1.35 9.18
N LYS A 189 11.38 2.24 9.56
CA LYS A 189 11.97 2.25 10.91
C LYS A 189 10.92 2.40 11.99
N ARG A 190 9.96 3.31 11.77
CA ARG A 190 8.86 3.53 12.70
C ARG A 190 8.03 2.26 12.89
N CYS A 191 7.73 1.51 11.83
CA CYS A 191 7.03 0.23 11.95
C CYS A 191 7.71 -0.71 12.97
N ILE A 192 9.04 -0.82 12.96
CA ILE A 192 9.79 -1.64 13.92
C ILE A 192 9.51 -1.21 15.37
N SER A 193 9.50 0.10 15.63
CA SER A 193 9.23 0.63 16.97
C SER A 193 7.83 0.30 17.48
N PHE A 194 6.87 0.05 16.58
CA PHE A 194 5.49 -0.33 16.90
C PHE A 194 5.25 -1.84 16.91
N LEU A 195 6.26 -2.67 16.63
CA LEU A 195 6.14 -4.12 16.74
C LEU A 195 6.42 -4.61 18.16
N THR A 196 5.72 -5.65 18.57
CA THR A 196 5.94 -6.35 19.84
C THR A 196 6.13 -7.85 19.64
N THR A 197 7.10 -8.39 20.37
CA THR A 197 7.36 -9.83 20.54
C THR A 197 6.62 -10.41 21.75
N SER A 198 6.00 -9.57 22.58
CA SER A 198 5.21 -10.03 23.72
C SER A 198 4.04 -10.87 23.23
N PRO A 199 3.75 -12.01 23.88
CA PRO A 199 2.57 -12.78 23.53
C PRO A 199 1.30 -11.97 23.84
N PRO A 200 0.15 -12.31 23.24
CA PRO A 200 -1.14 -11.76 23.64
C PRO A 200 -1.34 -11.91 25.16
N SER A 201 -1.92 -10.92 25.82
CA SER A 201 -2.06 -10.94 27.28
C SER A 201 -2.71 -12.23 27.77
N GLY A 202 -2.01 -12.95 28.67
CA GLY A 202 -2.45 -14.25 29.20
C GLY A 202 -2.11 -15.47 28.34
N SER A 203 -1.52 -15.27 27.16
CA SER A 203 -1.06 -16.34 26.28
C SER A 203 0.43 -16.64 26.49
N SER A 204 0.82 -17.89 26.25
CA SER A 204 2.22 -18.33 26.15
C SER A 204 2.60 -18.71 24.71
N LEU A 205 1.83 -18.23 23.73
CA LEU A 205 2.10 -18.50 22.32
C LEU A 205 3.29 -17.67 21.84
N ASP A 206 4.24 -18.33 21.18
CA ASP A 206 5.29 -17.64 20.45
C ASP A 206 4.69 -16.87 19.28
N VAL A 207 4.92 -15.56 19.27
CA VAL A 207 4.46 -14.67 18.20
C VAL A 207 5.66 -14.07 17.51
N THR A 208 5.79 -14.37 16.22
CA THR A 208 6.73 -13.66 15.34
C THR A 208 6.08 -12.35 14.87
N PRO A 209 6.62 -11.18 15.27
CA PRO A 209 6.09 -9.90 14.83
C PRO A 209 6.27 -9.75 13.32
N SER A 210 5.33 -9.11 12.64
CA SER A 210 5.37 -9.03 11.18
C SER A 210 4.94 -7.70 10.59
N LEU A 211 5.55 -7.35 9.47
CA LEU A 211 5.12 -6.27 8.58
C LEU A 211 4.58 -6.86 7.28
N PHE A 212 3.32 -6.57 7.00
CA PHE A 212 2.72 -6.83 5.68
C PHE A 212 2.85 -5.59 4.81
N LEU A 213 3.63 -5.69 3.73
CA LEU A 213 3.93 -4.61 2.80
C LEU A 213 3.31 -4.90 1.44
N VAL A 214 2.54 -3.94 0.91
CA VAL A 214 2.03 -3.99 -0.47
C VAL A 214 2.46 -2.76 -1.22
N LEU A 215 3.06 -2.96 -2.39
CA LEU A 215 3.50 -1.89 -3.28
C LEU A 215 2.96 -2.10 -4.70
N PRO A 216 2.77 -1.03 -5.48
CA PRO A 216 2.69 -1.15 -6.92
C PRO A 216 3.96 -1.86 -7.44
N VAL A 217 3.80 -2.90 -8.26
CA VAL A 217 4.92 -3.70 -8.79
C VAL A 217 5.96 -2.84 -9.52
N SER A 218 5.52 -1.73 -10.12
CA SER A 218 6.39 -0.77 -10.79
C SER A 218 7.39 -0.09 -9.86
N CYS A 219 7.15 -0.08 -8.54
CA CYS A 219 8.07 0.47 -7.55
C CYS A 219 9.38 -0.33 -7.46
N VAL A 220 9.32 -1.64 -7.74
CA VAL A 220 10.47 -2.56 -7.64
C VAL A 220 10.93 -3.09 -9.00
N THR A 221 10.06 -3.10 -10.01
CA THR A 221 10.41 -3.59 -11.37
C THR A 221 10.71 -2.49 -12.39
N ASN A 222 10.25 -1.25 -12.14
CA ASN A 222 10.39 -0.14 -13.08
C ASN A 222 10.98 1.14 -12.46
N SER A 223 11.58 1.05 -11.28
CA SER A 223 12.26 2.18 -10.66
C SER A 223 13.75 2.22 -11.03
N ARG A 224 14.33 3.43 -11.12
CA ARG A 224 15.77 3.66 -11.24
C ARG A 224 16.54 3.34 -9.97
N TYR A 225 15.91 3.48 -8.82
CA TYR A 225 16.58 3.57 -7.51
C TYR A 225 16.13 2.49 -6.52
N LEU A 226 15.20 1.62 -6.91
CA LEU A 226 14.76 0.50 -6.09
C LEU A 226 14.51 -0.71 -6.98
N THR A 227 15.04 -1.85 -6.54
CA THR A 227 14.79 -3.19 -7.08
C THR A 227 14.23 -4.07 -5.97
N GLU A 228 13.70 -5.25 -6.31
CA GLU A 228 13.27 -6.22 -5.28
C GLU A 228 14.43 -6.62 -4.37
N SER A 229 15.61 -6.89 -4.93
CA SER A 229 16.83 -7.18 -4.17
C SER A 229 17.24 -6.01 -3.26
N ARG A 230 17.23 -4.76 -3.76
CA ARG A 230 17.53 -3.59 -2.90
C ARG A 230 16.51 -3.43 -1.78
N LEU A 231 15.22 -3.70 -2.04
CA LEU A 231 14.20 -3.67 -1.00
C LEU A 231 14.48 -4.75 0.05
N GLN A 232 14.85 -5.95 -0.36
CA GLN A 232 15.25 -7.02 0.56
C GLN A 232 16.47 -6.63 1.40
N ASP A 233 17.53 -6.07 0.80
CA ASP A 233 18.69 -5.59 1.56
C ASP A 233 18.29 -4.57 2.63
N ILE A 234 17.41 -3.62 2.27
CA ILE A 234 16.91 -2.59 3.18
C ILE A 234 16.13 -3.24 4.33
N MET A 235 15.18 -4.12 4.03
CA MET A 235 14.36 -4.78 5.04
C MET A 235 15.20 -5.66 5.96
N SER A 236 16.14 -6.43 5.42
CA SER A 236 17.04 -7.27 6.23
C SER A 236 17.98 -6.44 7.11
N SER A 237 18.43 -5.28 6.66
CA SER A 237 19.19 -4.36 7.53
C SER A 237 18.37 -3.76 8.69
N MET A 238 17.05 -3.95 8.68
CA MET A 238 16.12 -3.47 9.70
C MET A 238 15.58 -4.61 10.57
N GLY A 239 16.19 -5.80 10.51
CA GLY A 239 15.73 -6.95 11.30
C GLY A 239 14.49 -7.60 10.71
N PHE A 240 14.33 -7.62 9.39
CA PHE A 240 13.26 -8.35 8.72
C PHE A 240 13.75 -9.44 7.77
N ALA A 241 13.14 -10.61 7.85
CA ALA A 241 13.27 -11.69 6.88
C ALA A 241 12.00 -11.83 6.03
N LEU A 242 12.15 -12.09 4.74
CA LEU A 242 11.01 -12.28 3.84
C LEU A 242 10.38 -13.66 4.10
N ALA A 243 9.17 -13.68 4.65
CA ALA A 243 8.45 -14.92 4.96
C ALA A 243 7.55 -15.40 3.82
N LYS A 244 6.85 -14.46 3.15
CA LYS A 244 5.98 -14.75 2.01
C LYS A 244 6.06 -13.64 0.99
N THR A 245 5.92 -13.99 -0.28
CA THR A 245 5.77 -13.03 -1.38
C THR A 245 4.75 -13.52 -2.40
N LYS A 246 4.03 -12.58 -3.00
CA LYS A 246 3.13 -12.82 -4.14
C LYS A 246 3.19 -11.62 -5.05
N GLN A 247 3.38 -11.86 -6.34
CA GLN A 247 3.34 -10.80 -7.34
C GLN A 247 2.14 -11.00 -8.27
N THR A 248 1.52 -9.89 -8.64
CA THR A 248 0.50 -9.79 -9.70
C THR A 248 1.00 -8.83 -10.78
N SER A 249 0.22 -8.64 -11.85
CA SER A 249 0.57 -7.68 -12.90
C SER A 249 0.64 -6.21 -12.43
N LYS A 250 0.09 -5.89 -11.25
CA LYS A 250 0.00 -4.52 -10.73
C LYS A 250 0.64 -4.33 -9.36
N LEU A 251 0.60 -5.35 -8.52
CA LEU A 251 0.95 -5.28 -7.10
C LEU A 251 1.92 -6.39 -6.73
N ILE A 252 2.83 -6.08 -5.82
CA ILE A 252 3.63 -7.06 -5.07
C ILE A 252 3.19 -7.01 -3.60
N PHE A 253 2.96 -8.18 -3.04
CA PHE A 253 2.56 -8.41 -1.65
C PHE A 253 3.71 -9.12 -0.96
N GLN A 254 4.07 -8.69 0.24
CA GLN A 254 5.17 -9.27 1.00
C GLN A 254 4.80 -9.34 2.49
N LEU A 255 5.12 -10.45 3.13
CA LEU A 255 5.10 -10.60 4.58
C LEU A 255 6.54 -10.70 5.06
N TRP A 256 6.91 -9.81 5.97
CA TRP A 256 8.22 -9.72 6.56
C TRP A 256 8.12 -10.06 8.03
N ASP A 257 8.87 -11.05 8.48
CA ASP A 257 8.94 -11.44 9.88
C ASP A 257 10.14 -10.76 10.55
N GLN A 258 9.94 -10.28 11.77
CA GLN A 258 11.02 -9.71 12.56
C GLN A 258 12.00 -10.81 13.00
N VAL A 259 13.29 -10.53 12.90
CA VAL A 259 14.39 -11.40 13.32
C VAL A 259 15.35 -10.63 14.22
N ASP A 260 15.96 -11.33 15.17
CA ASP A 260 16.83 -10.71 16.18
C ASP A 260 18.24 -10.40 15.64
N ASP A 261 18.77 -11.22 14.74
CA ASP A 261 20.09 -11.04 14.16
C ASP A 261 20.02 -10.27 12.84
N TYR A 262 20.55 -9.04 12.85
CA TYR A 262 20.66 -8.22 11.66
C TYR A 262 21.78 -7.18 11.76
N ASN A 263 22.28 -6.79 10.59
CA ASN A 263 23.31 -5.77 10.45
C ASN A 263 22.70 -4.47 9.94
N ALA A 264 22.50 -3.52 10.85
CA ALA A 264 22.01 -2.18 10.51
C ALA A 264 22.95 -1.50 9.51
N LYS A 265 22.38 -0.96 8.42
CA LYS A 265 23.15 -0.34 7.34
C LYS A 265 22.38 0.84 6.73
N PRO A 266 23.05 1.97 6.43
CA PRO A 266 22.43 3.06 5.70
C PRO A 266 22.29 2.72 4.20
N PHE A 267 21.22 3.21 3.59
CA PHE A 267 20.96 3.06 2.15
C PHE A 267 20.77 4.44 1.54
N LYS A 268 21.73 4.85 0.71
CA LYS A 268 21.66 6.08 -0.06
C LYS A 268 20.85 5.86 -1.34
N LYS A 269 20.47 6.97 -1.98
CA LYS A 269 19.78 6.92 -3.27
C LYS A 269 20.78 6.68 -4.40
N GLU A 270 20.87 5.44 -4.85
CA GLU A 270 21.80 5.00 -5.90
C GLU A 270 21.05 4.56 -7.15
N ILE A 271 21.62 4.81 -8.33
CA ILE A 271 21.04 4.32 -9.60
C ILE A 271 21.36 2.83 -9.72
N LEU A 272 20.31 2.00 -9.73
CA LEU A 272 20.40 0.55 -9.82
C LEU A 272 19.91 0.00 -11.16
N ASN A 273 18.96 0.72 -11.79
CA ASN A 273 18.31 0.29 -13.04
C ASN A 273 18.14 1.52 -13.95
N PRO A 274 19.19 1.93 -14.68
CA PRO A 274 19.16 3.13 -15.50
C PRO A 274 18.13 3.01 -16.63
N GLY A 275 17.54 4.14 -17.04
CA GLY A 275 16.63 4.18 -18.19
C GLY A 275 15.69 5.38 -18.17
N LYS A 276 15.43 5.95 -19.35
CA LYS A 276 14.61 7.17 -19.52
C LYS A 276 13.15 6.98 -19.11
N THR A 277 12.60 5.78 -19.32
CA THR A 277 11.19 5.44 -19.03
C THR A 277 10.97 4.94 -17.60
N ARG A 278 12.04 4.83 -16.80
CA ARG A 278 11.98 4.34 -15.42
C ARG A 278 11.46 5.41 -14.48
N ASN A 279 10.63 5.00 -13.51
CA ASN A 279 10.17 5.87 -12.45
C ASN A 279 11.27 6.12 -11.40
N ASN A 280 10.99 7.01 -10.44
CA ASN A 280 11.96 7.51 -9.47
C ASN A 280 11.65 7.05 -8.04
N PHE A 281 10.98 5.91 -7.87
CA PHE A 281 10.67 5.39 -6.53
C PHE A 281 11.95 4.97 -5.80
N SER A 282 12.16 5.40 -4.57
CA SER A 282 13.40 5.12 -3.85
C SER A 282 13.17 5.13 -2.37
N ILE A 283 13.89 4.30 -1.61
CA ILE A 283 13.85 4.31 -0.16
C ILE A 283 15.26 4.68 0.30
N ILE A 284 15.37 5.69 1.16
CA ILE A 284 16.63 6.08 1.78
C ILE A 284 16.54 5.73 3.25
N VAL A 285 17.56 5.04 3.75
CA VAL A 285 17.72 4.73 5.17
C VAL A 285 18.96 5.49 5.64
N LYS A 286 18.79 6.36 6.62
CA LYS A 286 19.89 7.08 7.27
C LYS A 286 20.46 6.27 8.41
#